data_AF-R9LEH2-F1
#
_entry.id   AF-R9LEH2-F1
#
_cell.length_a   1.000
_cell.length_b   1.000
_cell.length_c   1.000
_cell.angle_alpha   90.00
_cell.angle_beta   90.00
_cell.angle_gamma   90.00
#
_symmetry.space_group_name_H-M   'P 1'
#
loop_
_entity.id
_entity.type
_entity.pdbx_description
1 polymer ?
#
loop_
_entity_poly.entity_id
_entity_poly.type
_entity_poly.pdbx_seq_one_letter_code
_entity_poly.pdbx_strand_id
1 'polypeptide(L)'
;MKSIVEDIFYGNLRPEERLVPTDPDYRPLNKKISNLMQEAKESFSDRDFAKLEQILDLSGESNSMVIREAFVQGFRMGALVMVEVFCGGKE
;
A
#
# COMPACT_ATOMS: atom_id res chain seq x y z
N MET A 1 10.43 17.44 -20.42
CA MET A 1 9.69 16.48 -19.58
C MET A 1 9.39 15.27 -20.44
N LYS A 2 9.71 14.06 -19.96
CA LYS A 2 9.26 12.83 -20.65
C LYS A 2 7.73 12.74 -20.54
N SER A 3 7.08 12.19 -21.56
CA SER A 3 5.63 12.05 -21.57
C SER A 3 5.20 10.99 -20.57
N ILE A 4 4.29 11.33 -19.65
CA ILE A 4 3.70 10.35 -18.72
C ILE A 4 3.01 9.20 -19.47
N VAL A 5 2.49 9.46 -20.66
CA VAL A 5 1.86 8.46 -21.53
C VAL A 5 2.89 7.46 -22.05
N GLU A 6 4.10 7.93 -22.40
CA GLU A 6 5.20 7.05 -22.79
C GLU A 6 5.69 6.23 -21.60
N ASP A 7 5.78 6.82 -20.41
CA ASP A 7 6.18 6.09 -19.20
C ASP A 7 5.15 5.01 -18.79
N ILE A 8 3.85 5.23 -19.08
CA ILE A 8 2.82 4.18 -18.97
C ILE A 8 3.07 3.09 -20.03
N PHE A 9 3.27 3.48 -21.30
CA PHE A 9 3.48 2.54 -22.41
C PHE A 9 4.67 1.60 -22.17
N TYR A 10 5.78 2.13 -21.64
CA TYR A 10 6.98 1.35 -21.33
C TYR A 10 6.95 0.69 -19.94
N GLY A 11 5.92 0.91 -19.11
CA GLY A 11 5.83 0.35 -17.76
C GLY A 11 6.88 0.91 -16.78
N ASN A 12 7.30 2.16 -17.00
CA ASN A 12 8.29 2.86 -16.16
C ASN A 12 7.67 3.46 -14.89
N LEU A 13 6.35 3.61 -14.85
CA LEU A 13 5.64 4.06 -13.65
C LEU A 13 5.53 2.90 -12.66
N ARG A 14 6.55 2.76 -11.81
CA ARG A 14 6.58 1.80 -10.68
C ARG A 14 6.75 2.53 -9.35
N PRO A 15 5.76 3.31 -8.90
CA PRO A 15 5.83 4.00 -7.61
C PRO A 15 6.11 3.04 -6.45
N GLU A 16 5.53 1.84 -6.49
CA GLU A 16 5.65 0.80 -5.46
C GLU A 16 7.08 0.31 -5.25
N GLU A 17 7.90 0.24 -6.30
CA GLU A 17 9.31 -0.17 -6.18
C GLU A 17 10.17 0.93 -5.53
N ARG A 18 9.70 2.18 -5.54
CA ARG A 18 10.40 3.35 -4.99
C ARG A 18 9.75 3.87 -3.70
N LEU A 19 8.62 3.31 -3.31
CA LEU A 19 7.89 3.66 -2.10
C LEU A 19 8.64 3.09 -0.90
N VAL A 20 9.61 3.86 -0.42
CA VAL A 20 10.17 3.69 0.92
C VAL A 20 9.37 4.62 1.83
N PRO A 21 8.59 4.09 2.80
CA PRO A 21 7.93 4.93 3.77
C PRO A 21 8.95 5.84 4.47
N THR A 22 8.76 7.15 4.32
CA THR A 22 9.64 8.17 4.88
C THR A 22 9.30 8.51 6.32
N ASP A 23 8.16 8.00 6.80
CA ASP A 23 7.73 8.18 8.18
C ASP A 23 8.80 7.62 9.13
N PRO A 24 9.36 8.45 10.04
CA PRO A 24 10.42 8.02 10.95
C PRO A 24 9.98 6.86 11.86
N ASP A 25 8.68 6.72 12.13
CA ASP A 25 8.11 5.69 12.99
C ASP A 25 7.90 4.35 12.27
N TYR A 26 7.95 4.33 10.93
CA TYR A 26 7.77 3.10 10.15
C TYR A 26 8.77 2.00 10.53
N ARG A 27 10.06 2.33 10.60
CA ARG A 27 11.11 1.35 10.92
C ARG A 27 11.01 0.85 12.37
N PRO A 28 10.89 1.73 13.39
CA PRO A 28 10.63 1.30 14.76
C PRO A 28 9.38 0.43 14.90
N LEU A 29 8.28 0.79 14.23
CA LEU A 29 7.03 0.04 14.27
C LEU A 29 7.22 -1.38 13.72
N ASN A 30 7.82 -1.52 12.53
CA ASN A 30 8.07 -2.83 11.94
C ASN A 30 9.02 -3.68 12.79
N LYS A 31 10.03 -3.06 13.43
CA LYS A 31 10.89 -3.79 14.38
C LYS A 31 10.09 -4.34 15.56
N LYS A 32 9.13 -3.58 16.11
CA LYS A 32 8.25 -4.07 17.18
C LYS A 32 7.41 -5.26 16.72
N ILE A 33 6.86 -5.18 15.50
CA ILE A 33 6.09 -6.28 14.89
C ILE A 33 6.97 -7.53 14.77
N SER A 34 8.19 -7.41 14.25
CA SER A 34 9.12 -8.54 14.13
C SER A 34 9.48 -9.17 15.48
N ASN A 35 9.71 -8.36 16.51
CA ASN A 35 10.02 -8.86 17.85
C ASN A 35 8.84 -9.65 18.43
N LEU A 36 7.62 -9.10 18.36
CA LEU A 36 6.41 -9.79 18.83
C LEU A 36 6.15 -11.10 18.06
N MET A 37 6.44 -11.13 16.75
CA MET A 37 6.34 -12.36 15.96
C MET A 37 7.34 -13.42 16.40
N GLN A 38 8.56 -13.03 16.76
CA GLN A 38 9.57 -13.95 17.29
C GLN A 38 9.14 -14.51 18.66
N GLU A 39 8.65 -13.65 19.56
CA GLU A 39 8.11 -14.06 20.87
C GLU A 39 6.90 -15.01 20.71
N ALA A 40 6.01 -14.74 19.75
CA ALA A 40 4.89 -15.62 19.43
C ALA A 40 5.36 -16.99 18.92
N LYS A 41 6.41 -17.01 18.08
CA LYS A 41 7.00 -18.25 17.55
C LYS A 41 7.58 -19.14 18.64
N GLU A 42 8.18 -18.55 19.66
CA GLU A 42 8.79 -19.28 20.78
C GLU A 42 7.77 -19.80 21.79
N SER A 43 6.60 -19.14 21.89
CA SER A 43 5.57 -19.47 22.87
C SER A 43 4.43 -20.35 22.35
N PHE A 44 4.21 -20.40 21.03
CA PHE A 44 3.11 -21.13 20.41
C PHE A 44 3.55 -22.54 19.97
N SER A 45 2.60 -23.46 19.86
CA SER A 45 2.86 -24.72 19.14
C SER A 45 3.06 -24.45 17.65
N ASP A 46 3.77 -25.32 16.93
CA ASP A 46 3.97 -25.20 15.48
C ASP A 46 2.65 -25.04 14.72
N ARG A 47 1.60 -25.76 15.17
CA ARG A 47 0.27 -25.69 14.56
C ARG A 47 -0.39 -24.33 14.79
N ASP A 48 -0.31 -23.80 16.01
CA ASP A 48 -0.92 -22.52 16.35
C ASP A 48 -0.21 -21.36 15.66
N PHE A 49 1.13 -21.44 15.58
CA PHE A 49 1.93 -20.46 14.87
C PHE A 49 1.65 -20.50 13.35
N ALA A 50 1.58 -21.68 12.73
CA ALA A 50 1.23 -21.80 11.31
C ALA A 50 -0.18 -21.24 11.01
N LYS A 51 -1.12 -21.37 11.95
CA LYS A 51 -2.44 -20.74 11.83
C LYS A 51 -2.37 -19.22 11.94
N LEU A 52 -1.53 -18.69 12.83
CA LEU A 52 -1.28 -17.25 12.93
C LEU A 52 -0.67 -16.70 11.65
N GLU A 53 0.33 -17.38 11.07
CA GLU A 53 0.92 -17.01 9.78
C GLU A 53 -0.14 -16.94 8.67
N GLN A 54 -0.99 -17.97 8.55
CA GLN A 54 -2.09 -17.95 7.58
C GLN A 54 -3.07 -16.78 7.78
N ILE A 55 -3.37 -16.41 9.04
CA ILE A 55 -4.23 -15.26 9.33
C ILE A 55 -3.56 -13.96 8.88
N LEU A 56 -2.26 -13.80 9.14
CA LEU A 56 -1.49 -12.61 8.75
C LEU A 56 -1.37 -12.47 7.23
N ASP A 57 -1.12 -13.58 6.52
CA ASP A 57 -1.06 -13.62 5.07
C ASP A 57 -2.40 -13.21 4.44
N LEU A 58 -3.50 -13.84 4.87
CA LEU A 58 -4.85 -13.51 4.40
C LEU A 58 -5.25 -12.07 4.73
N SER A 59 -4.82 -11.56 5.89
CA SER A 59 -5.05 -10.15 6.27
C SER A 59 -4.27 -9.20 5.35
N GLY A 60 -3.04 -9.57 4.97
CA GLY A 60 -2.22 -8.84 4.01
C GLY A 60 -2.87 -8.80 2.62
N GLU A 61 -3.38 -9.92 2.14
CA GLU A 61 -4.12 -10.00 0.87
C GLU A 61 -5.38 -9.11 0.90
N SER A 62 -6.19 -9.23 1.95
CA SER A 62 -7.39 -8.41 2.14
C SER A 62 -7.07 -6.92 2.14
N ASN A 63 -6.03 -6.51 2.89
CA ASN A 63 -5.59 -5.12 2.93
C ASN A 63 -5.09 -4.63 1.55
N SER A 64 -4.38 -5.49 0.81
CA SER A 64 -3.92 -5.17 -0.55
C SER A 64 -5.10 -4.91 -1.50
N MET A 65 -6.19 -5.69 -1.40
CA MET A 65 -7.40 -5.45 -2.17
C MET A 65 -7.99 -4.07 -1.87
N VAL A 66 -8.11 -3.70 -0.59
CA VAL A 66 -8.62 -2.37 -0.18
C VAL A 66 -7.72 -1.25 -0.69
N ILE A 67 -6.39 -1.38 -0.54
CA ILE A 67 -5.43 -0.38 -1.02
C ILE A 67 -5.54 -0.20 -2.53
N ARG A 68 -5.70 -1.27 -3.30
CA ARG A 68 -5.90 -1.20 -4.75
C ARG A 68 -7.15 -0.41 -5.12
N GLU A 69 -8.28 -0.70 -4.47
CA GLU A 69 -9.52 0.04 -4.72
C GLU A 69 -9.38 1.51 -4.34
N ALA A 70 -8.78 1.81 -3.18
CA ALA A 70 -8.53 3.18 -2.72
C ALA A 70 -7.62 3.94 -3.70
N PHE A 71 -6.59 3.30 -4.24
CA PHE A 71 -5.70 3.88 -5.25
C PHE A 71 -6.47 4.26 -6.51
N VAL A 72 -7.23 3.33 -7.10
CA VAL A 72 -8.01 3.58 -8.33
C VAL A 72 -9.04 4.68 -8.11
N GLN A 73 -9.77 4.65 -7.00
CA GLN A 73 -10.76 5.68 -6.68
C GLN A 73 -10.10 7.03 -6.43
N GLY A 74 -8.94 7.07 -5.75
CA GLY A 74 -8.17 8.29 -5.52
C GLY A 74 -7.77 8.99 -6.82
N PHE A 75 -7.27 8.24 -7.81
CA PHE A 75 -6.92 8.81 -9.12
C PHE A 75 -8.14 9.34 -9.89
N ARG A 76 -9.25 8.58 -9.88
CA ARG A 76 -10.51 9.02 -10.50
C ARG A 76 -11.03 10.30 -9.86
N MET A 77 -11.04 10.35 -8.53
CA MET A 77 -11.45 11.53 -7.78
C MET A 77 -10.55 12.72 -8.09
N GLY A 78 -9.23 12.52 -8.09
CA GLY A 78 -8.27 13.57 -8.44
C GLY A 78 -8.52 14.13 -9.84
N ALA A 79 -8.76 13.28 -10.83
CA ALA A 79 -9.08 13.73 -12.19
C ALA A 79 -10.39 14.53 -12.24
N LEU A 80 -11.45 14.08 -11.55
CA LEU A 80 -12.72 14.80 -11.47
C LEU A 80 -12.57 16.16 -10.79
N VAL A 81 -11.82 16.25 -9.69
CA VAL A 81 -11.50 17.51 -9.01
C VAL A 81 -10.76 18.46 -9.96
N MET A 82 -9.78 17.97 -10.71
CA MET A 82 -9.05 18.80 -11.68
C MET A 82 -9.98 19.31 -12.79
N VAL A 83 -10.86 18.47 -13.32
CA VAL A 83 -11.88 18.90 -14.32
C VAL A 83 -12.79 19.97 -13.74
N GLU A 84 -13.27 19.81 -12.50
CA GLU A 84 -14.10 20.83 -11.84
C GLU A 84 -13.33 22.16 -11.67
N VAL A 85 -12.09 22.11 -11.18
CA VAL A 85 -11.26 23.31 -10.94
C VAL A 85 -10.95 24.06 -12.24
N PHE A 86 -10.61 23.34 -13.33
CA PHE A 86 -10.18 23.98 -14.58
C PHE A 86 -11.31 24.22 -15.58
N CYS A 87 -12.42 23.49 -15.50
CA CYS A 87 -13.49 23.51 -16.50
C CYS A 87 -14.89 23.73 -15.90
N GLY A 88 -15.08 23.54 -14.59
CA GLY A 88 -16.37 23.68 -13.88
C GLY A 88 -16.79 25.11 -13.58
N GLY A 89 -16.34 26.06 -14.41
CA GLY A 89 -16.45 27.51 -14.19
C GLY A 89 -17.79 27.96 -13.58
N LYS A 90 -17.67 28.62 -12.43
CA LYS A 90 -18.56 29.72 -12.04
C LYS A 90 -17.68 30.91 -11.69
N GLU A 91 -17.77 31.95 -12.52
CA GLU A 91 -17.69 33.33 -12.03
C GLU A 91 -18.86 33.60 -11.08
#